data_AF-A0A1T4PPI7-F1
#
_entry.id   AF-A0A1T4PPI7-F1
#
_cell.length_a   1.000
_cell.length_b   1.000
_cell.length_c   1.000
_cell.angle_alpha   90.00
_cell.angle_beta   90.00
_cell.angle_gamma   90.00
#
_symmetry.space_group_name_H-M   'P 1'
#
loop_
_entity.id
_entity.type
_entity.pdbx_description
1 polymer ?
#
loop_
_entity_poly.entity_id
_entity_poly.type
_entity_poly.pdbx_seq_one_letter_code
_entity_poly.pdbx_strand_id
1 'polypeptide(L)'
;MSRKNQFNFSIFDSLYNQPLSELQENNFHLLKFEQLLKKKPKETLNYLFFSYYYPQRNELKIEKIENILRLIIDKTYLQIISYMNYLEEPYKTALENFDQYQDLCNFVKRIRSKLRRLIEELLWDEDLPRAVKGVIKNGIYKIAKFDAYAKRKLETAESEFDSEEIVENITTYLKDSEVLADLAYFKELYFSPNQLTPIKSQLQLRSFNEFAYKFLKEELLTPSIKEKIIDQLNKFINEYPLRDQAKQAYAIYLTLGKAIPWEKHPFIRRIVVNSHLEAKVNKLKTCNTQNHSTGD
;
A
#
# COMPACT_ATOMS: atom_id res chain seq x y z
N MET A 1 19.62 14.45 -24.13
CA MET A 1 20.17 15.74 -23.65
C MET A 1 19.15 16.40 -22.73
N SER A 2 19.48 16.41 -21.43
CA SER A 2 18.66 16.93 -20.34
C SER A 2 18.65 18.47 -20.37
N ARG A 3 17.49 19.08 -20.62
CA ARG A 3 17.26 20.47 -20.22
C ARG A 3 16.79 20.45 -18.78
N LYS A 4 17.77 20.47 -17.87
CA LYS A 4 17.60 21.04 -16.52
C LYS A 4 17.06 22.46 -16.70
N ASN A 5 15.75 22.64 -16.54
CA ASN A 5 15.20 23.97 -16.30
C ASN A 5 15.53 24.35 -14.85
N GLN A 6 16.75 24.86 -14.66
CA GLN A 6 17.16 25.64 -13.50
C GLN A 6 16.43 26.98 -13.54
N PHE A 7 15.23 27.03 -12.95
CA PHE A 7 14.62 28.24 -12.38
C PHE A 7 13.54 27.76 -11.40
N ASN A 8 13.98 27.13 -10.31
CA ASN A 8 13.10 26.42 -9.37
C ASN A 8 12.88 27.24 -8.08
N PHE A 9 12.64 28.55 -8.19
CA PHE A 9 11.95 29.24 -7.10
C PHE A 9 10.47 28.96 -7.25
N SER A 10 10.03 27.85 -6.63
CA SER A 10 8.61 27.58 -6.49
C SER A 10 8.00 28.75 -5.71
N ILE A 11 6.86 29.29 -6.15
CA ILE A 11 6.10 30.27 -5.36
C ILE A 11 5.88 29.78 -3.92
N PHE A 12 5.80 28.46 -3.75
CA PHE A 12 5.66 27.79 -2.47
C PHE A 12 6.93 27.89 -1.61
N ASP A 13 8.14 27.98 -2.18
CA ASP A 13 9.35 28.24 -1.39
C ASP A 13 9.36 29.65 -0.82
N SER A 14 8.92 30.64 -1.60
CA SER A 14 8.78 32.01 -1.12
C SER A 14 7.73 32.08 0.00
N LEU A 15 6.57 31.46 -0.22
CA LEU A 15 5.50 31.41 0.79
C LEU A 15 5.91 30.63 2.04
N TYR A 16 6.60 29.50 1.87
CA TYR A 16 6.95 28.63 2.98
C TYR A 16 8.13 29.17 3.79
N ASN A 17 9.07 29.91 3.21
CA ASN A 17 10.23 30.40 3.96
C ASN A 17 9.99 31.73 4.66
N GLN A 18 9.00 32.52 4.22
CA GLN A 18 8.67 33.80 4.86
C GLN A 18 7.93 33.62 6.20
N PRO A 19 8.14 34.52 7.17
CA PRO A 19 7.27 34.69 8.32
C PRO A 19 5.85 35.08 7.92
N LEU A 20 4.85 34.68 8.73
CA LEU A 20 3.44 35.00 8.45
C LEU A 20 3.15 36.51 8.45
N SER A 21 3.81 37.28 9.31
CA SER A 21 3.70 38.75 9.35
C SER A 21 4.19 39.39 8.05
N GLU A 22 5.33 38.94 7.53
CA GLU A 22 5.89 39.44 6.27
C GLU A 22 5.01 39.10 5.07
N LEU A 23 4.33 37.95 5.08
CA LEU A 23 3.37 37.60 4.03
C LEU A 23 2.13 38.50 4.02
N GLN A 24 1.73 38.99 5.19
CA GLN A 24 0.61 39.92 5.33
C GLN A 24 1.01 41.33 4.90
N GLU A 25 2.23 41.76 5.22
CA GLU A 25 2.79 43.07 4.85
C GLU A 25 3.18 43.15 3.36
N ASN A 26 3.84 42.11 2.84
CA ASN A 26 4.25 41.99 1.44
C ASN A 26 3.49 40.86 0.73
N ASN A 27 2.25 41.18 0.36
CA ASN A 27 1.28 40.21 -0.14
C ASN A 27 1.51 39.75 -1.59
N PHE A 28 2.59 40.11 -2.27
CA PHE A 28 2.78 39.80 -3.70
C PHE A 28 2.68 38.30 -4.00
N HIS A 29 3.44 37.47 -3.27
CA HIS A 29 3.41 36.01 -3.45
C HIS A 29 2.06 35.42 -3.01
N LEU A 30 1.44 35.99 -1.99
CA LEU A 30 0.14 35.57 -1.48
C LEU A 30 -0.98 35.83 -2.51
N LEU A 31 -1.01 37.02 -3.10
CA LEU A 31 -1.95 37.40 -4.17
C LEU A 31 -1.74 36.54 -5.42
N LYS A 32 -0.49 36.27 -5.79
CA LYS A 32 -0.19 35.38 -6.92
C LYS A 32 -0.69 33.96 -6.64
N PHE A 33 -0.54 33.46 -5.42
CA PHE A 33 -1.08 32.16 -5.01
C PHE A 33 -2.61 32.15 -5.02
N GLU A 34 -3.26 33.19 -4.49
CA GLU A 34 -4.70 33.38 -4.56
C GLU A 34 -5.21 33.33 -6.01
N GLN A 35 -4.54 34.05 -6.93
CA GLN A 35 -4.89 34.06 -8.35
C GLN A 35 -4.71 32.68 -9.02
N LEU A 36 -3.63 31.97 -8.71
CA LEU A 36 -3.40 30.62 -9.22
C LEU A 36 -4.49 29.66 -8.72
N LEU A 37 -4.82 29.73 -7.43
CA LEU A 37 -5.85 28.92 -6.81
C LEU A 37 -7.23 29.20 -7.43
N LYS A 38 -7.58 30.47 -7.67
CA LYS A 38 -8.83 30.85 -8.35
C LYS A 38 -8.91 30.35 -9.79
N LYS A 39 -7.81 30.41 -10.55
CA LYS A 39 -7.77 30.02 -11.97
C LYS A 39 -7.68 28.51 -12.20
N LYS A 40 -6.86 27.83 -11.40
CA LYS A 40 -6.47 26.42 -11.58
C LYS A 40 -6.40 25.72 -10.22
N PRO A 41 -7.55 25.52 -9.54
CA PRO A 41 -7.55 25.06 -8.16
C PRO A 41 -6.96 23.66 -7.99
N LYS A 42 -7.29 22.75 -8.91
CA LYS A 42 -6.83 21.35 -8.86
C LYS A 42 -5.33 21.26 -9.07
N GLU A 43 -4.81 21.89 -10.11
CA GLU A 43 -3.40 21.86 -10.47
C GLU A 43 -2.54 22.55 -9.40
N THR A 44 -3.01 23.69 -8.89
CA THR A 44 -2.29 24.45 -7.87
C THR A 44 -2.20 23.67 -6.56
N LEU A 45 -3.30 23.10 -6.09
CA LEU A 45 -3.31 22.34 -4.84
C LEU A 45 -2.67 20.96 -4.99
N ASN A 46 -2.80 20.30 -6.14
CA ASN A 46 -2.06 19.07 -6.42
C ASN A 46 -0.56 19.31 -6.39
N TYR A 47 -0.09 20.39 -7.02
CA TYR A 47 1.32 20.74 -6.98
C TYR A 47 1.75 21.04 -5.54
N LEU A 48 1.01 21.87 -4.81
CA LEU A 48 1.33 22.22 -3.41
C LEU A 48 1.42 20.98 -2.52
N PHE A 49 0.45 20.07 -2.60
CA PHE A 49 0.39 18.92 -1.72
C PHE A 49 1.24 17.75 -2.19
N PHE A 50 1.13 17.32 -3.45
CA PHE A 50 1.79 16.10 -3.94
C PHE A 50 3.16 16.35 -4.56
N SER A 51 3.39 17.50 -5.20
CA SER A 51 4.69 17.79 -5.83
C SER A 51 5.64 18.55 -4.92
N TYR A 52 5.12 19.42 -4.04
CA TYR A 52 5.91 20.26 -3.17
C TYR A 52 6.01 19.70 -1.75
N TYR A 53 4.88 19.53 -1.05
CA TYR A 53 4.88 19.10 0.34
C TYR A 53 5.21 17.62 0.52
N TYR A 54 4.55 16.72 -0.21
CA TYR A 54 4.67 15.27 0.02
C TYR A 54 6.11 14.73 -0.06
N PRO A 55 6.96 15.12 -1.03
CA PRO A 55 8.36 14.69 -1.07
C PRO A 55 9.20 15.20 0.11
N GLN A 56 8.81 16.34 0.70
CA GLN A 56 9.55 17.04 1.76
C GLN A 56 8.83 16.95 3.11
N ARG A 57 7.85 16.04 3.27
CA ARG A 57 6.92 15.99 4.42
C ARG A 57 7.57 15.72 5.79
N ASN A 58 8.83 15.26 5.79
CA ASN A 58 9.62 15.04 7.00
C ASN A 58 10.31 16.34 7.49
N GLU A 59 10.50 17.30 6.58
CA GLU A 59 11.19 18.58 6.83
C GLU A 59 10.16 19.73 6.97
N LEU A 60 9.11 19.68 6.15
CA LEU A 60 8.05 20.69 6.15
C LEU A 60 6.92 20.33 7.12
N LYS A 61 6.54 21.30 7.94
CA LYS A 61 5.32 21.29 8.77
C LYS A 61 4.10 21.69 7.95
N ILE A 62 3.08 20.81 7.91
CA ILE A 62 1.81 21.10 7.22
C ILE A 62 1.06 22.27 7.84
N GLU A 63 1.26 22.53 9.13
CA GLU A 63 0.66 23.66 9.87
C GLU A 63 1.07 24.99 9.24
N LYS A 64 2.28 25.10 8.67
CA LYS A 64 2.69 26.32 7.99
C LYS A 64 1.93 26.53 6.68
N ILE A 65 1.70 25.46 5.92
CA ILE A 65 0.87 25.49 4.70
C ILE A 65 -0.58 25.84 5.06
N GLU A 66 -1.11 25.24 6.13
CA GLU A 66 -2.43 25.55 6.68
C GLU A 66 -2.55 27.05 7.01
N ASN A 67 -1.55 27.63 7.69
CA ASN A 67 -1.54 29.05 8.02
C ASN A 67 -1.47 29.95 6.78
N ILE A 68 -0.69 29.58 5.75
CA ILE A 68 -0.65 30.32 4.48
C ILE A 68 -2.00 30.29 3.78
N LEU A 69 -2.65 29.12 3.73
CA LEU A 69 -4.00 28.97 3.16
C LEU A 69 -5.03 29.79 3.93
N ARG A 70 -4.92 29.85 5.27
CA ARG A 70 -5.81 30.65 6.13
C ARG A 70 -5.80 32.13 5.74
N LEU A 71 -4.67 32.67 5.26
CA LEU A 71 -4.58 34.07 4.83
C LEU A 71 -5.40 34.41 3.57
N ILE A 72 -5.82 33.42 2.79
CA ILE A 72 -6.58 33.62 1.53
C ILE A 72 -7.91 32.86 1.49
N ILE A 73 -8.26 32.16 2.57
CA ILE A 73 -9.37 31.20 2.58
C ILE A 73 -10.73 31.88 2.37
N ASP A 74 -10.90 33.09 2.89
CA ASP A 74 -12.06 33.96 2.70
C ASP A 74 -12.40 34.17 1.22
N LYS A 75 -11.38 34.26 0.37
CA LYS A 75 -11.50 34.48 -1.08
C LYS A 75 -11.45 33.22 -1.92
N THR A 76 -11.05 32.09 -1.34
CA THR A 76 -10.78 30.84 -2.08
C THR A 76 -11.51 29.61 -1.54
N TYR A 77 -12.45 29.77 -0.60
CA TYR A 77 -13.15 28.65 0.03
C TYR A 77 -13.85 27.71 -0.97
N LEU A 78 -14.43 28.25 -2.06
CA LEU A 78 -15.07 27.46 -3.11
C LEU A 78 -14.07 26.56 -3.84
N GLN A 79 -12.88 27.08 -4.14
CA GLN A 79 -11.80 26.33 -4.78
C GLN A 79 -11.32 25.19 -3.89
N ILE A 80 -11.22 25.45 -2.58
CA ILE A 80 -10.80 24.45 -1.59
C ILE A 80 -11.87 23.36 -1.42
N ILE A 81 -13.16 23.71 -1.36
CA ILE A 81 -14.27 22.74 -1.37
C ILE A 81 -14.26 21.90 -2.65
N SER A 82 -14.11 22.55 -3.81
CA SER A 82 -14.05 21.86 -5.10
C SER A 82 -12.89 20.87 -5.18
N TYR A 83 -11.73 21.24 -4.65
CA TYR A 83 -10.57 20.37 -4.58
C TYR A 83 -10.77 19.18 -3.64
N MET A 84 -11.38 19.39 -2.47
CA MET A 84 -11.72 18.27 -1.58
C MET A 84 -12.66 17.27 -2.25
N ASN A 85 -13.67 17.72 -3.01
CA ASN A 85 -14.51 16.81 -3.78
C ASN A 85 -13.72 16.08 -4.88
N TYR A 86 -12.77 16.76 -5.54
CA TYR A 86 -11.88 16.14 -6.53
C TYR A 86 -11.00 15.04 -5.92
N LEU A 87 -10.56 15.19 -4.67
CA LEU A 87 -9.76 14.18 -3.97
C LEU A 87 -10.55 12.90 -3.63
N GLU A 88 -11.88 12.88 -3.75
CA GLU A 88 -12.69 11.70 -3.42
C GLU A 88 -12.35 10.49 -4.29
N GLU A 89 -12.29 10.66 -5.62
CA GLU A 89 -12.00 9.55 -6.53
C GLU A 89 -10.60 8.97 -6.33
N PRO A 90 -9.50 9.76 -6.34
CA PRO A 90 -8.16 9.25 -6.04
C PRO A 90 -8.07 8.58 -4.67
N TYR A 91 -8.76 9.13 -3.66
CA TYR A 91 -8.74 8.56 -2.32
C TYR A 91 -9.54 7.25 -2.27
N LYS A 92 -10.67 7.16 -2.94
CA LYS A 92 -11.44 5.91 -3.07
C LYS A 92 -10.63 4.82 -3.74
N THR A 93 -9.95 5.12 -4.86
CA THR A 93 -9.04 4.17 -5.52
C THR A 93 -7.91 3.72 -4.61
N ALA A 94 -7.33 4.64 -3.84
CA ALA A 94 -6.28 4.31 -2.87
C ALA A 94 -6.81 3.44 -1.71
N LEU A 95 -8.03 3.69 -1.23
CA LEU A 95 -8.69 2.89 -0.19
C LEU A 95 -9.05 1.48 -0.67
N GLU A 96 -9.44 1.33 -1.93
CA GLU A 96 -9.69 0.02 -2.55
C GLU A 96 -8.39 -0.79 -2.74
N ASN A 97 -7.23 -0.12 -2.74
CA ASN A 97 -5.91 -0.71 -2.91
C ASN A 97 -5.01 -0.38 -1.71
N PHE A 98 -5.58 -0.38 -0.50
CA PHE A 98 -4.96 0.20 0.70
C PHE A 98 -3.54 -0.31 0.95
N ASP A 99 -3.27 -1.60 0.74
CA ASP A 99 -1.95 -2.22 0.90
C ASP A 99 -0.85 -1.56 0.07
N GLN A 100 -1.17 -1.13 -1.14
CA GLN A 100 -0.21 -0.50 -2.05
C GLN A 100 -0.08 1.00 -1.79
N TYR A 101 -1.10 1.61 -1.16
CA TYR A 101 -1.27 3.05 -1.06
C TYR A 101 -1.52 3.53 0.38
N GLN A 102 -1.09 2.79 1.40
CA GLN A 102 -1.35 3.12 2.81
C GLN A 102 -0.83 4.52 3.17
N ASP A 103 0.41 4.86 2.79
CA ASP A 103 0.99 6.18 3.02
C ASP A 103 0.20 7.28 2.28
N LEU A 104 -0.24 7.00 1.05
CA LEU A 104 -1.06 7.92 0.26
C LEU A 104 -2.44 8.13 0.89
N CYS A 105 -3.10 7.07 1.37
CA CYS A 105 -4.38 7.13 2.07
C CYS A 105 -4.28 7.99 3.33
N ASN A 106 -3.27 7.74 4.17
CA ASN A 106 -3.00 8.51 5.37
C ASN A 106 -2.68 9.97 5.07
N PHE A 107 -1.94 10.20 3.99
CA PHE A 107 -1.62 11.54 3.53
C PHE A 107 -2.86 12.31 3.06
N VAL A 108 -3.69 11.71 2.21
CA VAL A 108 -4.93 12.33 1.71
C VAL A 108 -5.92 12.57 2.85
N LYS A 109 -6.06 11.61 3.79
CA LYS A 109 -6.83 11.78 5.05
C LYS A 109 -6.40 13.04 5.80
N ARG A 110 -5.09 13.21 5.99
CA ARG A 110 -4.51 14.36 6.71
C ARG A 110 -4.79 15.67 5.99
N ILE A 111 -4.60 15.73 4.67
CA ILE A 111 -4.90 16.94 3.88
C ILE A 111 -6.37 17.31 3.98
N ARG A 112 -7.27 16.36 3.73
CA ARG A 112 -8.72 16.58 3.79
C ARG A 112 -9.15 17.09 5.16
N SER A 113 -8.62 16.51 6.24
CA SER A 113 -8.90 16.98 7.61
C SER A 113 -8.45 18.43 7.83
N LYS A 114 -7.24 18.80 7.39
CA LYS A 114 -6.71 20.16 7.52
C LYS A 114 -7.50 21.18 6.70
N LEU A 115 -7.82 20.85 5.44
CA LEU A 115 -8.62 21.71 4.58
C LEU A 115 -10.06 21.87 5.08
N ARG A 116 -10.66 20.79 5.58
CA ARG A 116 -12.00 20.83 6.18
C ARG A 116 -12.03 21.76 7.39
N ARG A 117 -11.06 21.65 8.29
CA ARG A 117 -10.94 22.53 9.45
C ARG A 117 -10.83 24.00 9.05
N LEU A 118 -10.00 24.35 8.05
CA LEU A 118 -9.90 25.72 7.55
C LEU A 118 -11.23 26.27 7.04
N ILE A 119 -12.04 25.42 6.39
CA ILE A 119 -13.36 25.80 5.90
C ILE A 119 -14.39 25.91 7.04
N GLU A 120 -14.30 25.05 8.07
CA GLU A 120 -15.12 25.14 9.28
C GLU A 120 -14.81 26.40 10.09
N GLU A 121 -13.55 26.85 10.12
CA GLU A 121 -13.12 28.10 10.79
C GLU A 121 -13.90 29.32 10.26
N LEU A 122 -14.19 29.38 8.94
CA LEU A 122 -14.99 30.45 8.33
C LEU A 122 -16.44 30.53 8.85
N LEU A 123 -16.99 29.45 9.40
CA LEU A 123 -18.37 29.48 9.91
C LEU A 123 -18.51 30.29 11.20
N TRP A 124 -17.41 30.50 11.92
CA TRP A 124 -17.36 31.28 13.16
C TRP A 124 -17.21 32.78 12.92
N ASP A 125 -16.89 33.19 11.69
CA ASP A 125 -16.82 34.61 11.31
C ASP A 125 -18.23 35.22 11.30
N GLU A 126 -18.50 36.17 12.18
CA GLU A 126 -19.81 36.83 12.31
C GLU A 126 -20.17 37.68 11.08
N ASP A 127 -19.16 38.24 10.42
CA ASP A 127 -19.31 39.14 9.28
C ASP A 127 -19.58 38.38 7.96
N LEU A 128 -19.36 37.06 7.96
CA LEU A 128 -19.54 36.25 6.76
C LEU A 128 -21.03 36.14 6.36
N PRO A 129 -21.41 36.48 5.11
CA PRO A 129 -22.81 36.48 4.69
C PRO A 129 -23.50 35.12 4.89
N ARG A 130 -24.77 35.15 5.32
CA ARG A 130 -25.57 33.91 5.55
C ARG A 130 -25.61 32.99 4.33
N ALA A 131 -25.71 33.56 3.13
CA ALA A 131 -25.68 32.78 1.88
C ALA A 131 -24.35 32.03 1.71
N VAL A 132 -23.22 32.67 2.00
CA VAL A 132 -21.88 32.07 1.95
C VAL A 132 -21.74 30.97 3.01
N LYS A 133 -22.19 31.21 4.25
CA LYS A 133 -22.25 30.19 5.31
C LYS A 133 -23.08 28.97 4.87
N GLY A 134 -24.19 29.19 4.16
CA GLY A 134 -25.01 28.12 3.58
C GLY A 134 -24.24 27.26 2.57
N VAL A 135 -23.50 27.89 1.65
CA VAL A 135 -22.66 27.18 0.68
C VAL A 135 -21.56 26.37 1.38
N ILE A 136 -20.90 26.97 2.37
CA ILE A 136 -19.86 26.28 3.15
C ILE A 136 -20.42 25.07 3.88
N LYS A 137 -21.55 25.21 4.59
CA LYS A 137 -22.21 24.10 5.31
C LYS A 137 -22.56 22.95 4.36
N ASN A 138 -23.11 23.26 3.19
CA ASN A 138 -23.44 22.26 2.18
C ASN A 138 -22.19 21.55 1.63
N GLY A 139 -21.09 22.29 1.43
CA GLY A 139 -19.80 21.72 1.04
C GLY A 139 -19.26 20.76 2.10
N ILE A 140 -19.19 21.20 3.36
CA ILE A 140 -18.73 20.39 4.49
C ILE A 140 -19.58 19.13 4.64
N TYR A 141 -20.90 19.24 4.50
CA TYR A 141 -21.79 18.07 4.60
C TYR A 141 -21.47 16.99 3.55
N LYS A 142 -21.22 17.39 2.30
CA LYS A 142 -20.81 16.45 1.23
C LYS A 142 -19.47 15.79 1.56
N ILE A 143 -18.48 16.60 1.94
CA ILE A 143 -17.15 16.13 2.33
C ILE A 143 -17.23 15.14 3.50
N ALA A 144 -18.03 15.46 4.53
CA ALA A 144 -18.20 14.63 5.71
C ALA A 144 -18.85 13.28 5.39
N LYS A 145 -19.76 13.22 4.41
CA LYS A 145 -20.35 11.95 3.94
C LYS A 145 -19.28 11.02 3.38
N PHE A 146 -18.38 11.54 2.54
CA PHE A 146 -17.26 10.76 2.02
C PHE A 146 -16.25 10.43 3.12
N ASP A 147 -15.90 11.37 3.99
CA ASP A 147 -14.94 11.13 5.08
C ASP A 147 -15.43 10.04 6.03
N ALA A 148 -16.74 9.94 6.29
CA ALA A 148 -17.32 8.85 7.08
C ALA A 148 -17.18 7.49 6.38
N TYR A 149 -17.38 7.43 5.06
CA TYR A 149 -17.11 6.24 4.27
C TYR A 149 -15.62 5.85 4.32
N ALA A 150 -14.74 6.81 4.07
CA ALA A 150 -13.29 6.59 4.06
C ALA A 150 -12.79 6.13 5.44
N LYS A 151 -13.30 6.72 6.52
CA LYS A 151 -12.97 6.33 7.90
C LYS A 151 -13.34 4.87 8.16
N ARG A 152 -14.57 4.45 7.82
CA ARG A 152 -14.99 3.06 7.97
C ARG A 152 -14.13 2.11 7.15
N LYS A 153 -13.82 2.47 5.91
CA LYS A 153 -12.96 1.66 5.04
C LYS A 153 -11.54 1.53 5.58
N LEU A 154 -10.97 2.59 6.13
CA LEU A 154 -9.69 2.53 6.83
C LEU A 154 -9.76 1.67 8.08
N GLU A 155 -10.79 1.83 8.91
CA GLU A 155 -10.96 1.02 10.12
C GLU A 155 -11.09 -0.47 9.78
N THR A 156 -11.88 -0.81 8.75
CA THR A 156 -11.98 -2.19 8.24
C THR A 156 -10.66 -2.69 7.70
N ALA A 157 -9.96 -1.89 6.88
CA ALA A 157 -8.64 -2.25 6.37
C ALA A 157 -7.61 -2.38 7.50
N GLU A 158 -7.69 -1.60 8.57
CA GLU A 158 -6.78 -1.71 9.72
C GLU A 158 -7.16 -2.88 10.63
N SER A 159 -8.42 -3.34 10.62
CA SER A 159 -8.94 -4.43 11.45
C SER A 159 -9.02 -5.79 10.74
N GLU A 160 -8.66 -5.89 9.45
CA GLU A 160 -8.95 -7.05 8.60
C GLU A 160 -8.14 -8.31 8.92
N PHE A 161 -7.19 -8.26 9.86
CA PHE A 161 -6.51 -9.44 10.40
C PHE A 161 -7.20 -9.96 11.67
N ASP A 162 -8.45 -10.39 11.52
CA ASP A 162 -9.19 -11.04 12.60
C ASP A 162 -8.82 -12.54 12.65
N SER A 163 -8.04 -12.92 13.66
CA SER A 163 -7.64 -14.31 13.85
C SER A 163 -8.82 -15.25 14.15
N GLU A 164 -9.91 -14.74 14.75
CA GLU A 164 -11.10 -15.56 15.06
C GLU A 164 -11.85 -15.90 13.77
N GLU A 165 -12.04 -14.93 12.89
CA GLU A 165 -12.66 -15.12 11.56
C GLU A 165 -11.92 -16.19 10.73
N ILE A 166 -10.59 -16.19 10.75
CA ILE A 166 -9.78 -17.17 10.01
C ILE A 166 -9.92 -18.57 10.63
N VAL A 167 -10.01 -18.68 11.95
CA VAL A 167 -10.23 -19.96 12.65
C VAL A 167 -11.62 -20.53 12.34
N GLU A 168 -12.66 -19.69 12.36
CA GLU A 168 -14.03 -20.08 12.03
C GLU A 168 -14.18 -20.53 10.57
N ASN A 169 -13.40 -19.92 9.65
CA ASN A 169 -13.46 -20.18 8.22
C ASN A 169 -12.22 -20.93 7.68
N ILE A 170 -11.52 -21.68 8.54
CA ILE A 170 -10.19 -22.23 8.21
C ILE A 170 -10.18 -23.13 6.98
N THR A 171 -11.25 -23.88 6.74
CA THR A 171 -11.41 -24.73 5.55
C THR A 171 -11.54 -23.91 4.26
N THR A 172 -12.22 -22.77 4.32
CA THR A 172 -12.34 -21.82 3.20
C THR A 172 -10.98 -21.23 2.86
N TYR A 173 -10.21 -20.80 3.87
CA TYR A 173 -8.88 -20.22 3.64
C TYR A 173 -7.84 -21.27 3.24
N LEU A 174 -7.99 -22.52 3.66
CA LEU A 174 -7.11 -23.60 3.17
C LEU A 174 -7.41 -24.01 1.73
N LYS A 175 -8.63 -23.75 1.24
CA LYS A 175 -8.99 -24.03 -0.15
C LYS A 175 -8.08 -23.24 -1.08
N ASP A 176 -7.42 -23.95 -1.99
CA ASP A 176 -6.46 -23.41 -2.95
C ASP A 176 -5.23 -22.70 -2.32
N SER A 177 -5.04 -22.77 -0.99
CA SER A 177 -3.92 -22.11 -0.29
C SER A 177 -2.54 -22.60 -0.73
N GLU A 178 -2.47 -23.77 -1.37
CA GLU A 178 -1.27 -24.29 -2.01
C GLU A 178 -0.65 -23.33 -3.02
N VAL A 179 -1.46 -22.52 -3.71
CA VAL A 179 -0.97 -21.54 -4.70
C VAL A 179 -0.10 -20.46 -4.09
N LEU A 180 -0.15 -20.25 -2.77
CA LEU A 180 0.78 -19.34 -2.09
C LEU A 180 2.23 -19.74 -2.32
N ALA A 181 2.54 -21.04 -2.42
CA ALA A 181 3.90 -21.52 -2.68
C ALA A 181 4.43 -21.12 -4.07
N ASP A 182 3.57 -20.65 -4.98
CA ASP A 182 3.93 -20.15 -6.31
C ASP A 182 4.41 -18.69 -6.27
N LEU A 183 4.16 -17.97 -5.17
CA LEU A 183 4.61 -16.58 -5.02
C LEU A 183 6.13 -16.52 -4.94
N ALA A 184 6.72 -15.53 -5.63
CA ALA A 184 8.15 -15.28 -5.61
C ALA A 184 8.70 -15.07 -4.19
N TYR A 185 7.85 -14.62 -3.26
CA TYR A 185 8.18 -14.44 -1.84
C TYR A 185 8.66 -15.74 -1.16
N PHE A 186 8.10 -16.90 -1.53
CA PHE A 186 8.41 -18.18 -0.92
C PHE A 186 9.51 -18.97 -1.65
N LYS A 187 10.13 -18.37 -2.67
CA LYS A 187 11.20 -18.99 -3.44
C LYS A 187 12.39 -19.43 -2.57
N GLU A 188 12.68 -18.71 -1.50
CA GLU A 188 13.75 -19.04 -0.56
C GLU A 188 13.50 -20.34 0.23
N LEU A 189 12.27 -20.84 0.22
CA LEU A 189 11.90 -22.13 0.82
C LEU A 189 12.16 -23.32 -0.11
N TYR A 190 12.58 -23.07 -1.35
CA TYR A 190 12.74 -24.14 -2.34
C TYR A 190 13.97 -25.01 -2.03
N PHE A 191 13.82 -26.29 -2.31
CA PHE A 191 14.84 -27.29 -2.08
C PHE A 191 15.80 -27.39 -3.27
N SER A 192 17.06 -27.71 -2.97
CA SER A 192 18.05 -27.95 -4.02
C SER A 192 17.73 -29.22 -4.82
N PRO A 193 18.19 -29.32 -6.09
CA PRO A 193 17.96 -30.51 -6.91
C PRO A 193 18.50 -31.81 -6.28
N ASN A 194 19.61 -31.71 -5.55
CA ASN A 194 20.25 -32.85 -4.90
C ASN A 194 19.35 -33.41 -3.79
N GLN A 195 18.76 -32.53 -2.97
CA GLN A 195 17.82 -32.92 -1.92
C GLN A 195 16.56 -33.61 -2.45
N LEU A 196 16.16 -33.33 -3.68
CA LEU A 196 14.94 -33.91 -4.30
C LEU A 196 15.20 -35.17 -5.12
N THR A 197 16.47 -35.57 -5.27
CA THR A 197 16.85 -36.74 -6.09
C THR A 197 16.12 -38.02 -5.67
N PRO A 198 15.97 -38.34 -4.36
CA PRO A 198 15.31 -39.58 -3.93
C PRO A 198 13.86 -39.70 -4.38
N ILE A 199 13.14 -38.58 -4.56
CA ILE A 199 11.72 -38.55 -4.91
C ILE A 199 11.46 -38.02 -6.34
N LYS A 200 12.50 -37.96 -7.17
CA LYS A 200 12.45 -37.31 -8.49
C LYS A 200 11.40 -37.92 -9.42
N SER A 201 11.20 -39.24 -9.39
CA SER A 201 10.21 -39.93 -10.22
C SER A 201 8.78 -39.58 -9.79
N GLN A 202 8.52 -39.48 -8.49
CA GLN A 202 7.23 -39.04 -7.94
C GLN A 202 6.92 -37.59 -8.34
N LEU A 203 7.92 -36.71 -8.33
CA LEU A 203 7.78 -35.32 -8.75
C LEU A 203 7.52 -35.17 -10.25
N GLN A 204 8.03 -36.08 -11.09
CA GLN A 204 7.70 -36.12 -12.51
C GLN A 204 6.25 -36.53 -12.75
N LEU A 205 5.75 -37.50 -11.99
CA LEU A 205 4.38 -38.00 -12.08
C LEU A 205 3.37 -37.13 -11.29
N ARG A 206 3.86 -36.10 -10.57
CA ARG A 206 3.06 -35.25 -9.66
C ARG A 206 2.23 -36.05 -8.64
N SER A 207 2.71 -37.23 -8.27
CA SER A 207 2.02 -38.16 -7.38
C SER A 207 2.96 -38.62 -6.27
N PHE A 208 2.56 -38.40 -5.02
CA PHE A 208 3.33 -38.79 -3.84
C PHE A 208 2.78 -40.10 -3.29
N ASN A 209 3.63 -41.13 -3.26
CA ASN A 209 3.34 -42.40 -2.61
C ASN A 209 3.87 -42.40 -1.16
N GLU A 210 3.65 -43.49 -0.43
CA GLU A 210 4.08 -43.61 0.97
C GLU A 210 5.58 -43.41 1.16
N PHE A 211 6.40 -43.90 0.22
CA PHE A 211 7.85 -43.66 0.23
C PHE A 211 8.18 -42.17 0.20
N ALA A 212 7.54 -41.41 -0.70
CA ALA A 212 7.78 -39.97 -0.78
C ALA A 212 7.35 -39.24 0.50
N TYR A 213 6.20 -39.60 1.08
CA TYR A 213 5.77 -39.00 2.36
C TYR A 213 6.73 -39.31 3.50
N LYS A 214 7.23 -40.54 3.58
CA LYS A 214 8.23 -40.92 4.59
C LYS A 214 9.53 -40.13 4.43
N PHE A 215 10.05 -40.06 3.21
CA PHE A 215 11.25 -39.26 2.89
C PHE A 215 11.07 -37.79 3.25
N LEU A 216 9.92 -37.18 2.88
CA LEU A 216 9.62 -35.80 3.24
C LEU A 216 9.66 -35.60 4.75
N LYS A 217 9.02 -36.50 5.51
CA LYS A 217 8.88 -36.40 6.96
C LYS A 217 10.22 -36.57 7.70
N GLU A 218 11.01 -37.55 7.29
CA GLU A 218 12.19 -38.01 8.03
C GLU A 218 13.49 -37.34 7.58
N GLU A 219 13.62 -37.04 6.28
CA GLU A 219 14.88 -36.56 5.71
C GLU A 219 14.80 -35.11 5.21
N LEU A 220 13.71 -34.73 4.54
CA LEU A 220 13.62 -33.40 3.93
C LEU A 220 13.16 -32.32 4.91
N LEU A 221 12.14 -32.59 5.73
CA LEU A 221 11.51 -31.62 6.64
C LEU A 221 12.16 -31.67 8.03
N THR A 222 13.46 -31.35 8.07
CA THR A 222 14.22 -31.22 9.32
C THR A 222 13.66 -30.11 10.21
N PRO A 223 13.95 -30.10 11.53
CA PRO A 223 13.49 -29.04 12.43
C PRO A 223 13.86 -27.63 11.94
N SER A 224 15.09 -27.44 11.45
CA SER A 224 15.55 -26.16 10.91
C SER A 224 14.75 -25.71 9.67
N ILE A 225 14.38 -26.64 8.79
CA ILE A 225 13.56 -26.33 7.61
C ILE A 225 12.14 -25.97 8.04
N LYS A 226 11.57 -26.71 9.00
CA LYS A 226 10.24 -26.42 9.55
C LYS A 226 10.20 -25.02 10.17
N GLU A 227 11.20 -24.67 10.96
CA GLU A 227 11.34 -23.33 11.56
C GLU A 227 11.46 -22.25 10.49
N LYS A 228 12.32 -22.43 9.48
CA LYS A 228 12.43 -21.49 8.36
C LYS A 228 11.10 -21.25 7.63
N ILE A 229 10.32 -22.30 7.42
CA ILE A 229 8.99 -22.19 6.78
C ILE A 229 8.02 -21.41 7.66
N ILE A 230 8.00 -21.70 8.96
CA ILE A 230 7.18 -20.98 9.94
C ILE A 230 7.56 -19.50 9.98
N ASP A 231 8.84 -19.19 10.07
CA ASP A 231 9.34 -17.81 10.13
C ASP A 231 8.99 -17.05 8.86
N GLN A 232 9.14 -17.67 7.69
CA GLN A 232 8.79 -17.04 6.42
C GLN A 232 7.28 -16.80 6.30
N LEU A 233 6.43 -17.74 6.75
CA LEU A 233 4.98 -17.54 6.81
C LEU A 233 4.61 -16.40 7.75
N ASN A 234 5.17 -16.40 8.97
CA ASN A 234 4.92 -15.35 9.96
C ASN A 234 5.36 -13.98 9.44
N LYS A 235 6.53 -13.91 8.81
CA LYS A 235 7.00 -12.68 8.16
C LYS A 235 6.05 -12.21 7.06
N PHE A 236 5.59 -13.11 6.19
CA PHE A 236 4.62 -12.78 5.14
C PHE A 236 3.31 -12.25 5.71
N ILE A 237 2.81 -12.89 6.76
CA ILE A 237 1.58 -12.49 7.47
C ILE A 237 1.73 -11.08 8.05
N ASN A 238 2.87 -10.78 8.70
CA ASN A 238 3.11 -9.48 9.31
C ASN A 238 3.40 -8.37 8.28
N GLU A 239 4.00 -8.69 7.14
CA GLU A 239 4.30 -7.72 6.07
C GLU A 239 3.08 -7.41 5.19
N TYR A 240 2.13 -8.34 5.07
CA TYR A 240 0.97 -8.19 4.19
C TYR A 240 -0.37 -8.61 4.86
N PRO A 241 -0.67 -8.19 6.11
CA PRO A 241 -1.74 -8.77 6.92
C PRO A 241 -3.14 -8.66 6.30
N LEU A 242 -3.33 -7.75 5.35
CA LEU A 242 -4.63 -7.40 4.79
C LEU A 242 -4.94 -8.14 3.47
N ARG A 243 -3.99 -8.91 2.95
CA ARG A 243 -4.24 -9.73 1.76
C ARG A 243 -5.02 -10.98 2.15
N ASP A 244 -5.96 -11.40 1.31
CA ASP A 244 -6.55 -12.75 1.39
C ASP A 244 -5.45 -13.82 1.45
N GLN A 245 -4.33 -13.57 0.75
CA GLN A 245 -3.13 -14.40 0.80
C GLN A 245 -2.50 -14.50 2.19
N ALA A 246 -2.53 -13.44 3.01
CA ALA A 246 -2.04 -13.50 4.39
C ALA A 246 -3.00 -14.24 5.31
N LYS A 247 -4.32 -14.15 5.08
CA LYS A 247 -5.30 -15.00 5.76
C LYS A 247 -5.11 -16.48 5.42
N GLN A 248 -4.89 -16.79 4.14
CA GLN A 248 -4.51 -18.13 3.68
C GLN A 248 -3.18 -18.58 4.32
N ALA A 249 -2.16 -17.71 4.36
CA ALA A 249 -0.88 -18.01 4.99
C ALA A 249 -1.02 -18.25 6.50
N TYR A 250 -1.91 -17.51 7.18
CA TYR A 250 -2.22 -17.71 8.59
C TYR A 250 -2.97 -19.03 8.81
N ALA A 251 -3.93 -19.38 7.94
CA ALA A 251 -4.60 -20.68 7.98
C ALA A 251 -3.61 -21.85 7.78
N ILE A 252 -2.65 -21.71 6.85
CA ILE A 252 -1.54 -22.65 6.70
C ILE A 252 -0.75 -22.72 8.01
N TYR A 253 -0.29 -21.58 8.52
CA TYR A 253 0.50 -21.49 9.75
C TYR A 253 -0.19 -22.17 10.95
N LEU A 254 -1.51 -22.01 11.09
CA LEU A 254 -2.28 -22.63 12.16
C LEU A 254 -2.42 -24.15 12.01
N THR A 255 -2.51 -24.67 10.79
CA THR A 255 -2.80 -26.09 10.54
C THR A 255 -1.55 -26.94 10.32
N LEU A 256 -0.44 -26.33 9.91
CA LEU A 256 0.82 -26.98 9.57
C LEU A 256 1.41 -27.74 10.77
N GLY A 257 1.48 -29.08 10.65
CA GLY A 257 2.00 -29.95 11.69
C GLY A 257 1.11 -30.13 12.91
N LYS A 258 -0.04 -29.45 12.97
CA LYS A 258 -1.02 -29.56 14.06
C LYS A 258 -2.24 -30.36 13.59
N ALA A 259 -3.01 -29.78 12.68
CA ALA A 259 -4.20 -30.42 12.11
C ALA A 259 -3.86 -31.26 10.87
N ILE A 260 -2.88 -30.80 10.08
CA ILE A 260 -2.43 -31.48 8.87
C ILE A 260 -0.94 -31.81 9.01
N PRO A 261 -0.52 -33.08 8.92
CA PRO A 261 0.89 -33.45 8.95
C PRO A 261 1.68 -32.72 7.87
N TRP A 262 2.90 -32.28 8.19
CA TRP A 262 3.72 -31.45 7.31
C TRP A 262 3.88 -32.04 5.90
N GLU A 263 4.21 -33.32 5.81
CA GLU A 263 4.44 -34.02 4.56
C GLU A 263 3.17 -34.17 3.69
N LYS A 264 1.99 -34.01 4.30
CA LYS A 264 0.69 -34.09 3.62
C LYS A 264 0.10 -32.71 3.33
N HIS A 265 0.67 -31.65 3.89
CA HIS A 265 0.13 -30.30 3.74
C HIS A 265 0.21 -29.82 2.29
N PRO A 266 -0.89 -29.35 1.66
CA PRO A 266 -0.90 -28.94 0.26
C PRO A 266 0.15 -27.87 -0.09
N PHE A 267 0.28 -26.84 0.75
CA PHE A 267 1.35 -25.83 0.66
C PHE A 267 2.77 -26.44 0.59
N ILE A 268 3.11 -27.38 1.49
CA ILE A 268 4.43 -28.03 1.50
C ILE A 268 4.65 -28.84 0.23
N ARG A 269 3.64 -29.62 -0.18
CA ARG A 269 3.71 -30.40 -1.43
C ARG A 269 3.96 -29.49 -2.63
N ARG A 270 3.30 -28.32 -2.68
CA ARG A 270 3.49 -27.34 -3.74
C ARG A 270 4.90 -26.73 -3.72
N ILE A 271 5.47 -26.40 -2.55
CA ILE A 271 6.87 -25.96 -2.43
C ILE A 271 7.82 -27.00 -3.04
N VAL A 272 7.66 -28.28 -2.69
CA VAL A 272 8.52 -29.36 -3.21
C VAL A 272 8.39 -29.50 -4.72
N VAL A 273 7.17 -29.44 -5.25
CA VAL A 273 6.93 -29.48 -6.71
C VAL A 273 7.56 -28.28 -7.40
N ASN A 274 7.36 -27.07 -6.88
CA ASN A 274 7.91 -25.84 -7.45
C ASN A 274 9.44 -25.85 -7.45
N SER A 275 10.05 -26.35 -6.37
CA SER A 275 11.50 -26.54 -6.27
C SER A 275 12.06 -27.37 -7.43
N HIS A 276 11.38 -28.48 -7.78
CA HIS A 276 11.77 -29.33 -8.91
C HIS A 276 11.52 -28.68 -10.27
N LEU A 277 10.41 -27.95 -10.43
CA LEU A 277 10.11 -27.23 -11.66
C LEU A 277 11.13 -26.12 -11.92
N GLU A 278 11.47 -25.34 -10.89
CA GLU A 278 12.49 -24.30 -10.99
C GLU A 278 13.86 -24.89 -11.33
N ALA A 279 14.26 -26.00 -10.70
CA ALA A 279 15.48 -26.71 -11.05
C ALA A 279 15.54 -27.13 -12.52
N LYS A 280 14.42 -27.62 -13.09
CA LYS A 280 14.34 -27.97 -14.52
C LYS A 280 14.48 -26.74 -15.41
N VAL A 281 13.78 -25.64 -15.10
CA VAL A 281 13.85 -24.40 -15.88
C VAL A 281 15.27 -23.84 -15.87
N ASN A 282 15.94 -23.84 -14.72
CA ASN A 282 17.30 -23.34 -14.61
C ASN A 282 18.30 -24.21 -15.40
N LYS A 283 18.12 -25.54 -15.41
CA LYS A 283 18.94 -26.45 -16.22
C LYS A 283 18.77 -26.22 -17.73
N LEU A 284 17.55 -25.93 -18.18
CA LEU A 284 17.29 -25.62 -19.59
C LEU A 284 17.93 -24.30 -20.02
N LYS A 285 17.89 -23.28 -19.14
CA LYS A 285 18.56 -22.00 -19.37
C LYS A 285 20.08 -22.18 -19.51
N THR A 286 20.72 -22.96 -18.64
CA THR A 286 22.17 -23.17 -18.70
C THR A 286 22.61 -24.00 -19.90
N CYS A 287 21.82 -24.98 -20.35
CA CYS A 287 22.09 -25.72 -21.60
C CYS A 287 22.00 -24.83 -22.84
N ASN A 288 21.04 -23.90 -22.90
CA ASN A 288 20.88 -23.01 -24.06
C ASN A 288 21.99 -21.96 -24.16
N THR A 289 22.55 -21.49 -23.05
CA THR A 289 23.66 -20.53 -23.05
C THR A 289 24.99 -21.16 -23.51
N GLN A 290 25.18 -22.47 -23.30
CA GLN A 290 26.38 -23.20 -23.76
C GLN A 290 26.38 -23.47 -25.28
N ASN A 291 25.20 -23.49 -25.91
CA ASN A 291 25.08 -23.69 -27.37
C ASN A 291 25.25 -22.41 -28.20
N HIS A 292 25.35 -21.23 -27.56
CA HIS A 292 25.63 -19.95 -28.23
C HIS A 292 27.07 -19.45 -28.04
N SER A 293 27.93 -20.24 -27.39
CA SER A 293 29.35 -19.93 -27.16
C SER A 293 30.30 -20.85 -27.94
N THR A 294 29.79 -21.61 -28.91
CA THR A 294 30.57 -22.50 -29.80
C THR A 294 30.31 -22.24 -31.29
N GLY A 295 29.80 -21.05 -31.62
CA GLY A 295 29.62 -20.59 -32.99
C GLY A 295 30.42 -19.32 -33.25
N ASP A 296 31.74 -19.43 -33.22
CA ASP A 296 32.69 -18.57 -33.93
C ASP A 296 33.34 -19.41 -35.04
#